data_AF-A0A7K8T3D7-F1
#
_entry.id   AF-A0A7K8T3D7-F1
#
_cell.length_a   1.000
_cell.length_b   1.000
_cell.length_c   1.000
_cell.angle_alpha   90.00
_cell.angle_beta   90.00
_cell.angle_gamma   90.00
#
_symmetry.space_group_name_H-M   'P 1'
#
loop_
_entity.id
_entity.type
_entity.pdbx_description
1 polymer ?
#
loop_
_entity_poly.entity_id
_entity_poly.type
_entity_poly.pdbx_seq_one_letter_code
_entity_poly.pdbx_strand_id
1 'polypeptide(L)'
;YPRQHALETQLGKFNLTAIEAMLGSYTKVLFVRDPFQRLISTFMQGMGSSPSFSSFVQDVLDSGQPNTSVGSKPLVSLCWPCLVQYDYVVMFGFLRQELGHLLRRTGLPVDSLLPEFTDNQVRWTYRWLSEQMFSELSLQQKQQLSHFYRWDLSAFPFSSSFLSD
;
A
#
# COMPACT_ATOMS: atom_id res chain seq x y z
N TYR A 1 -8.93 -2.84 28.55
CA TYR A 1 -10.16 -2.07 28.30
C TYR A 1 -11.26 -3.03 27.87
N PRO A 2 -12.40 -3.09 28.57
CA PRO A 2 -13.54 -3.89 28.09
C PRO A 2 -14.01 -3.27 26.77
N ARG A 3 -14.22 -4.11 25.75
CA ARG A 3 -14.81 -3.72 24.46
C ARG A 3 -16.28 -3.34 24.69
N GLN A 4 -16.53 -2.18 25.27
CA GLN A 4 -17.82 -1.53 25.11
C GLN A 4 -17.91 -1.14 23.64
N HIS A 5 -18.97 -1.59 22.97
CA HIS A 5 -19.34 -1.21 21.61
C HIS A 5 -19.26 0.32 21.45
N ALA A 6 -18.12 0.83 21.00
CA ALA A 6 -17.95 2.24 20.79
C ALA A 6 -18.74 2.61 19.52
N LEU A 7 -19.87 3.26 19.72
CA LEU A 7 -20.66 3.94 18.69
C LEU A 7 -19.92 5.14 18.05
N GLU A 8 -18.64 5.32 18.33
CA GLU A 8 -17.79 6.34 17.72
C GLU A 8 -16.62 5.70 16.99
N THR A 9 -16.66 5.76 15.67
CA THR A 9 -15.75 5.08 14.74
C THR A 9 -14.47 5.87 14.43
N GLN A 10 -14.30 7.07 14.99
CA GLN A 10 -13.20 7.98 14.63
C GLN A 10 -12.29 8.30 15.82
N LEU A 11 -11.01 7.90 15.71
CA LEU A 11 -9.99 8.10 16.75
C LEU A 11 -9.77 9.58 17.10
N GLY A 12 -9.94 10.50 16.13
CA GLY A 12 -9.72 11.94 16.33
C GLY A 12 -10.66 12.63 17.33
N LYS A 13 -11.69 11.93 17.82
CA LYS A 13 -12.58 12.43 18.88
C LYS A 13 -12.07 12.19 20.30
N PHE A 14 -11.05 11.35 20.46
CA PHE A 14 -10.50 11.00 21.76
C PHE A 14 -9.25 11.83 22.09
N ASN A 15 -8.92 11.97 23.37
CA ASN A 15 -7.65 12.58 23.77
C ASN A 15 -6.47 11.65 23.49
N LEU A 16 -5.25 12.18 23.46
CA LEU A 16 -4.03 11.43 23.09
C LEU A 16 -3.84 10.17 23.94
N THR A 17 -4.02 10.27 25.27
CA THR A 17 -3.87 9.13 26.18
C THR A 17 -4.87 8.00 25.88
N ALA A 18 -6.12 8.35 25.57
CA ALA A 18 -7.14 7.37 25.20
C ALA A 18 -6.85 6.73 23.83
N ILE A 19 -6.36 7.52 22.86
CA ILE A 19 -5.93 7.01 21.56
C ILE A 19 -4.77 6.03 21.74
N GLU A 20 -3.74 6.38 22.50
CA GLU A 20 -2.59 5.51 22.80
C GLU A 20 -3.03 4.20 23.47
N ALA A 21 -3.90 4.29 24.49
CA ALA A 21 -4.44 3.11 25.17
C ALA A 21 -5.26 2.21 24.23
N MET A 22 -6.04 2.80 23.31
CA MET A 22 -6.79 2.05 22.31
C MET A 22 -5.88 1.38 21.28
N LEU A 23 -4.94 2.12 20.71
CA LEU A 23 -3.98 1.59 19.73
C LEU A 23 -3.07 0.52 20.34
N GLY A 24 -2.76 0.61 21.64
CA GLY A 24 -2.06 -0.43 22.38
C GLY A 24 -2.86 -1.73 22.54
N SER A 25 -4.19 -1.68 22.44
CA SER A 25 -5.06 -2.86 22.56
C SER A 25 -5.37 -3.55 21.22
N TYR A 26 -5.05 -2.92 20.09
CA TYR A 26 -5.35 -3.43 18.76
C TYR A 26 -4.18 -4.20 18.17
N THR A 27 -4.48 -5.30 17.48
CA THR A 27 -3.54 -5.91 16.52
C THR A 27 -3.48 -5.04 15.27
N LYS A 28 -2.34 -4.42 15.01
CA LYS A 28 -2.09 -3.48 13.93
C LYS A 28 -1.36 -4.20 12.79
N VAL A 29 -2.01 -4.30 11.64
CA VAL A 29 -1.45 -4.94 10.45
C VAL A 29 -1.25 -3.89 9.37
N LEU A 30 -0.04 -3.79 8.83
CA LEU A 30 0.28 -2.93 7.70
C LEU A 30 0.41 -3.79 6.44
N PHE A 31 -0.40 -3.51 5.43
CA PHE A 31 -0.24 -4.11 4.11
C PHE A 31 0.61 -3.20 3.23
N VAL A 32 1.72 -3.72 2.72
CA VAL A 32 2.64 -2.99 1.86
C VAL A 32 2.62 -3.61 0.46
N ARG A 33 2.67 -2.78 -0.57
CA ARG A 33 2.74 -3.20 -1.98
C ARG A 33 3.76 -2.33 -2.68
N ASP A 34 4.45 -2.92 -3.64
CA ASP A 34 5.37 -2.22 -4.51
C ASP A 34 4.73 -0.91 -5.06
N PRO A 35 5.41 0.24 -4.93
CA PRO A 35 4.84 1.53 -5.30
C PRO A 35 4.51 1.63 -6.79
N PHE A 36 5.28 0.99 -7.67
CA PHE A 36 5.00 0.99 -9.11
C PHE A 36 3.76 0.16 -9.44
N GLN A 37 3.59 -1.00 -8.82
CA GLN A 37 2.38 -1.80 -8.96
C GLN A 37 1.14 -1.08 -8.44
N ARG A 38 1.27 -0.28 -7.37
CA ARG A 38 0.18 0.56 -6.86
C ARG A 38 -0.22 1.66 -7.85
N LEU A 39 0.76 2.29 -8.50
CA LEU A 39 0.53 3.27 -9.56
C LEU A 39 -0.25 2.66 -10.72
N ILE A 40 0.20 1.50 -11.23
CA ILE A 40 -0.50 0.78 -12.30
C ILE A 40 -1.93 0.44 -11.88
N SER A 41 -2.11 -0.09 -10.67
CA SER A 41 -3.45 -0.43 -10.16
C SER A 41 -4.36 0.80 -10.10
N THR A 42 -3.81 1.96 -9.72
CA THR A 42 -4.56 3.21 -9.62
C THR A 42 -4.91 3.75 -11.01
N PHE A 43 -3.97 3.73 -11.94
CA PHE A 43 -4.19 4.09 -13.33
C PHE A 43 -5.29 3.23 -13.97
N MET A 44 -5.24 1.91 -13.76
CA MET A 44 -6.24 0.98 -14.29
C MET A 44 -7.64 1.22 -13.70
N GLN A 45 -7.74 1.54 -12.40
CA GLN A 45 -9.02 1.86 -11.76
C GLN A 45 -9.59 3.21 -12.22
N GLY A 46 -8.72 4.15 -12.59
CA GLY A 46 -9.07 5.47 -13.12
C GLY A 46 -9.03 5.57 -14.65
N MET A 47 -9.03 4.44 -15.38
CA MET A 47 -9.00 4.42 -16.84
C MET A 47 -10.15 5.27 -17.40
N GLY A 48 -9.80 6.43 -17.94
CA GLY A 48 -10.75 7.49 -18.37
C GLY A 48 -10.32 8.91 -17.98
N SER A 49 -9.43 9.09 -17.01
CA SER A 49 -8.96 10.41 -16.55
C SER A 49 -7.67 10.90 -17.22
N SER A 50 -6.77 10.00 -17.62
CA SER A 50 -5.51 10.35 -18.29
C SER A 50 -5.39 9.55 -19.60
N PRO A 51 -4.91 10.16 -20.70
CA PRO A 51 -4.84 9.51 -22.00
C PRO A 51 -3.77 8.41 -22.10
N SER A 52 -2.75 8.44 -21.25
CA SER A 52 -1.63 7.48 -21.24
C SER A 52 -1.03 7.31 -19.85
N PHE A 53 -0.24 6.26 -19.62
CA PHE A 53 0.40 6.05 -18.31
C PHE A 53 1.45 7.12 -18.01
N SER A 54 2.19 7.57 -19.03
CA SER A 54 3.15 8.66 -18.91
C SER A 54 2.47 9.97 -18.50
N SER A 55 1.32 10.31 -19.10
CA SER A 55 0.55 11.48 -18.69
C SER A 55 0.06 11.38 -17.25
N PHE A 56 -0.43 10.22 -16.83
CA PHE A 56 -0.84 9.96 -15.46
C PHE A 56 0.33 10.10 -14.47
N VAL A 57 1.51 9.58 -14.82
CA VAL A 57 2.72 9.73 -14.00
C VAL A 57 3.10 11.19 -13.86
N GLN A 58 3.02 11.96 -14.95
CA GLN A 58 3.27 13.39 -14.91
C GLN A 58 2.28 14.09 -13.97
N ASP A 59 0.99 13.76 -14.06
CA ASP A 59 -0.03 14.28 -13.14
C ASP A 59 0.30 13.94 -11.68
N VAL A 60 0.76 12.73 -11.38
CA VAL A 60 1.15 12.32 -10.01
C VAL A 60 2.35 13.12 -9.50
N LEU A 61 3.38 13.28 -10.35
CA LEU A 61 4.60 14.02 -10.01
C LEU A 61 4.34 15.51 -9.82
N ASP A 62 3.51 16.11 -10.69
CA ASP A 62 3.14 17.52 -10.63
C ASP A 62 2.16 17.81 -9.50
N SER A 63 1.26 16.86 -9.22
CA SER A 63 0.18 17.10 -8.27
C SER A 63 0.63 17.18 -6.84
N GLY A 64 1.76 16.59 -6.42
CA GLY A 64 2.45 16.78 -5.11
C GLY A 64 1.64 16.91 -3.79
N GLN A 65 0.31 16.78 -3.80
CA GLN A 65 -0.66 17.38 -2.89
C GLN A 65 -2.03 16.65 -3.00
N PRO A 66 -2.99 16.88 -2.07
CA PRO A 66 -3.78 15.82 -1.46
C PRO A 66 -4.91 15.19 -2.30
N ASN A 67 -5.17 15.68 -3.51
CA ASN A 67 -6.28 15.23 -4.37
C ASN A 67 -5.95 13.98 -5.21
N THR A 68 -4.71 13.52 -5.21
CA THR A 68 -4.37 12.22 -5.80
C THR A 68 -4.93 11.10 -4.92
N SER A 69 -5.50 10.07 -5.55
CA SER A 69 -6.03 8.91 -4.85
C SER A 69 -4.95 8.31 -3.93
N VAL A 70 -5.38 7.76 -2.79
CA VAL A 70 -4.49 7.20 -1.75
C VAL A 70 -3.47 6.21 -2.34
N GLY A 71 -3.84 5.50 -3.41
CA GLY A 71 -3.00 4.55 -4.14
C GLY A 71 -1.70 5.13 -4.73
N SER A 72 -1.68 6.41 -5.11
CA SER A 72 -0.49 7.07 -5.70
C SER A 72 0.41 7.78 -4.67
N LYS A 73 0.06 7.83 -3.39
CA LYS A 73 0.89 8.47 -2.35
C LYS A 73 1.92 7.50 -1.77
N PRO A 74 3.13 7.95 -1.38
CA PRO A 74 4.09 7.09 -0.70
C PRO A 74 3.47 6.48 0.56
N LEU A 75 3.60 5.16 0.75
CA LEU A 75 3.03 4.44 1.87
C LEU A 75 3.52 4.97 3.22
N VAL A 76 4.81 5.32 3.31
CA VAL A 76 5.37 5.87 4.54
C VAL A 76 4.70 7.17 4.98
N SER A 77 4.14 7.94 4.04
CA SER A 77 3.42 9.19 4.33
C SER A 77 2.00 8.95 4.84
N LEU A 78 1.44 7.77 4.59
CA LEU A 78 0.08 7.40 4.98
C LEU A 78 0.06 6.68 6.33
N CYS A 79 1.00 5.76 6.53
CA CYS A 79 0.97 4.82 7.64
C CYS A 79 2.00 5.14 8.73
N TRP A 80 2.95 6.05 8.48
CA TRP A 80 3.93 6.52 9.47
C TRP A 80 4.59 5.37 10.26
N PRO A 81 5.32 4.46 9.59
CA PRO A 81 5.87 3.25 10.22
C PRO A 81 6.81 3.52 11.40
N CYS A 82 7.38 4.73 11.50
CA CYS A 82 8.20 5.14 12.63
C CYS A 82 7.39 5.57 13.88
N LEU A 83 6.12 5.92 13.72
CA LEU A 83 5.24 6.41 14.81
C LEU A 83 4.27 5.33 15.30
N VAL A 84 3.87 4.41 14.43
CA VAL A 84 2.94 3.34 14.78
C VAL A 84 3.70 2.02 14.86
N GLN A 85 3.65 1.38 16.03
CA GLN A 85 4.27 0.07 16.24
C GLN A 85 3.36 -1.04 15.69
N TYR A 86 3.55 -1.41 14.43
CA TYR A 86 2.78 -2.49 13.81
C TYR A 86 3.16 -3.86 14.37
N ASP A 87 2.15 -4.69 14.64
CA ASP A 87 2.33 -6.07 15.06
C ASP A 87 2.78 -6.94 13.87
N TYR A 88 2.33 -6.61 12.67
CA TYR A 88 2.66 -7.32 11.44
C TYR A 88 2.76 -6.37 10.23
N VAL A 89 3.75 -6.60 9.37
CA VAL A 89 3.89 -5.95 8.06
C VAL A 89 3.82 -7.03 6.99
N VAL A 90 2.82 -6.96 6.12
CA VAL A 90 2.49 -7.99 5.13
C VAL A 90 2.71 -7.45 3.72
N MET A 91 3.54 -8.13 2.94
CA MET A 91 3.82 -7.76 1.54
C MET A 91 2.80 -8.37 0.58
N PHE A 92 2.26 -7.53 -0.30
CA PHE A 92 1.41 -7.94 -1.41
C PHE A 92 2.18 -8.85 -2.38
N GLY A 93 1.61 -10.02 -2.72
CA GLY A 93 2.26 -11.04 -3.56
C GLY A 93 2.65 -12.35 -2.84
N PHE A 94 2.72 -12.34 -1.50
CA PHE A 94 3.02 -13.52 -0.65
C PHE A 94 1.78 -14.04 0.12
N LEU A 95 0.58 -13.66 -0.35
CA LEU A 95 -0.59 -13.55 0.51
C LEU A 95 -1.22 -14.86 0.97
N ARG A 96 -1.25 -15.97 0.20
CA ARG A 96 -2.01 -17.15 0.69
C ARG A 96 -1.35 -17.88 1.85
N GLN A 97 -0.05 -18.16 1.74
CA GLN A 97 0.63 -18.97 2.75
C GLN A 97 0.97 -18.13 4.00
N GLU A 98 1.40 -16.88 3.82
CA GLU A 98 1.75 -16.00 4.95
C GLU A 98 0.53 -15.44 5.68
N LEU A 99 -0.56 -15.09 4.97
CA LEU A 99 -1.79 -14.64 5.63
C LEU A 99 -2.45 -15.77 6.42
N GLY A 100 -2.37 -17.03 5.95
CA GLY A 100 -2.80 -18.18 6.73
C GLY A 100 -2.03 -18.31 8.06
N HIS A 101 -0.72 -18.07 8.05
CA HIS A 101 0.09 -18.03 9.28
C HIS A 101 -0.25 -16.84 10.18
N LEU A 102 -0.49 -15.66 9.60
CA LEU A 102 -0.93 -14.47 10.32
C LEU A 102 -2.26 -14.71 11.04
N LEU A 103 -3.28 -15.20 10.32
CA LEU A 103 -4.61 -15.47 10.87
C LEU A 103 -4.53 -16.44 12.04
N ARG A 104 -3.74 -17.53 11.92
CA ARG A 104 -3.48 -18.47 13.02
C ARG A 104 -2.87 -17.80 14.25
N ARG A 105 -1.85 -16.95 14.07
CA ARG A 105 -1.20 -16.24 15.19
C ARG A 105 -2.12 -15.23 15.87
N THR A 106 -3.04 -14.64 15.12
CA THR A 106 -4.03 -13.69 15.67
C THR A 106 -5.25 -14.36 16.31
N GLY A 107 -5.30 -15.70 16.32
CA GLY A 107 -6.47 -16.44 16.83
C GLY A 107 -7.71 -16.31 15.95
N LEU A 108 -7.55 -15.84 14.71
CA LEU A 108 -8.64 -15.74 13.75
C LEU A 108 -8.82 -17.07 13.01
N PRO A 109 -10.08 -17.49 12.74
CA PRO A 109 -10.35 -18.72 12.01
C PRO A 109 -9.76 -18.64 10.59
N VAL A 110 -8.94 -19.64 10.25
CA VAL A 110 -8.24 -19.74 8.96
C VAL A 110 -9.22 -20.02 7.81
N ASP A 111 -10.35 -20.66 8.13
CA ASP A 111 -11.24 -21.26 7.14
C ASP A 111 -12.37 -20.33 6.67
N SER A 112 -12.55 -19.13 7.26
CA SER A 112 -13.73 -18.29 6.99
C SER A 112 -13.47 -16.88 6.45
N LEU A 113 -12.22 -16.42 6.33
CA LEU A 113 -11.96 -15.01 5.99
C LEU A 113 -10.71 -14.73 5.16
N LEU A 114 -10.04 -15.73 4.56
CA LEU A 114 -9.05 -15.40 3.54
C LEU A 114 -9.83 -14.79 2.37
N PRO A 115 -9.70 -13.48 2.07
CA PRO A 115 -10.24 -12.96 0.82
C PRO A 115 -9.68 -13.85 -0.29
N GLU A 116 -10.52 -14.27 -1.23
CA GLU A 116 -9.98 -14.80 -2.48
C GLU A 116 -9.22 -13.67 -3.16
N PHE A 117 -7.94 -13.54 -2.82
CA PHE A 117 -7.02 -12.76 -3.60
C PHE A 117 -6.87 -13.56 -4.90
N THR A 118 -7.57 -13.11 -5.94
CA THR A 118 -7.56 -13.62 -7.32
C THR A 118 -6.21 -13.38 -8.00
N ASP A 119 -5.13 -13.30 -7.22
CA ASP A 119 -3.87 -12.66 -7.61
C ASP A 119 -2.86 -13.57 -8.31
N ASN A 120 -3.13 -14.88 -8.42
CA ASN A 120 -2.21 -15.78 -9.15
C ASN A 120 -2.17 -15.44 -10.65
N GLN A 121 -3.27 -14.94 -11.23
CA GLN A 121 -3.30 -14.40 -12.60
C GLN A 121 -2.70 -12.99 -12.67
N VAL A 122 -2.93 -12.17 -11.64
CA VAL A 122 -2.39 -10.81 -11.48
C VAL A 122 -0.86 -10.82 -11.48
N ARG A 123 -0.18 -11.72 -10.77
CA ARG A 123 1.29 -11.68 -10.71
C ARG A 123 2.00 -11.77 -12.08
N TRP A 124 1.46 -12.55 -13.03
CA TRP A 124 1.99 -12.67 -14.39
C TRP A 124 1.58 -11.50 -15.28
N THR A 125 0.29 -11.11 -15.24
CA THR A 125 -0.22 -9.93 -15.97
C THR A 125 0.54 -8.67 -15.57
N TYR A 126 0.89 -8.53 -14.29
CA TYR A 126 1.58 -7.35 -13.79
C TYR A 126 3.06 -7.29 -14.17
N ARG A 127 3.78 -8.38 -14.42
CA ARG A 127 5.18 -8.27 -14.88
C ARG A 127 5.25 -7.65 -16.27
N TRP A 128 4.59 -8.28 -17.25
CA TRP A 128 4.54 -7.76 -18.62
C TRP A 128 3.91 -6.36 -18.67
N LEU A 129 2.83 -6.12 -17.92
CA LEU A 129 2.20 -4.81 -17.85
C LEU A 129 3.13 -3.78 -17.21
N SER A 130 3.88 -4.14 -16.17
CA SER A 130 4.86 -3.23 -15.56
C SER A 130 5.97 -2.90 -16.55
N GLU A 131 6.48 -3.87 -17.29
CA GLU A 131 7.48 -3.63 -18.34
C GLU A 131 6.94 -2.67 -19.41
N GLN A 132 5.71 -2.90 -19.89
CA GLN A 132 5.06 -2.05 -20.87
C GLN A 132 4.86 -0.62 -20.34
N MET A 133 4.26 -0.47 -19.16
CA MET A 133 4.00 0.84 -18.54
C MET A 133 5.31 1.58 -18.22
N PHE A 134 6.33 0.87 -17.76
CA PHE A 134 7.65 1.44 -17.48
C PHE A 134 8.38 1.85 -18.76
N SER A 135 8.16 1.14 -19.87
CA SER A 135 8.72 1.51 -21.17
C SER A 135 8.14 2.81 -21.74
N GLU A 136 6.92 3.18 -21.36
CA GLU A 136 6.27 4.43 -21.76
C GLU A 136 6.91 5.67 -21.11
N LEU A 137 7.64 5.48 -20.00
CA LEU A 137 8.20 6.58 -19.22
C LEU A 137 9.56 7.06 -19.76
N SER A 138 9.71 8.38 -19.81
CA SER A 138 11.01 9.01 -20.06
C SER A 138 12.01 8.71 -18.93
N LEU A 139 13.30 8.85 -19.22
CA LEU A 139 14.36 8.69 -18.21
C LEU A 139 14.16 9.65 -17.03
N GLN A 140 13.74 10.88 -17.31
CA GLN A 140 13.47 11.89 -16.28
C GLN A 140 12.32 11.46 -15.36
N GLN A 141 11.20 10.99 -15.94
CA GLN A 141 10.06 10.50 -15.14
C GLN A 141 10.44 9.31 -14.28
N LYS A 142 11.26 8.37 -14.79
CA LYS A 142 11.77 7.23 -14.01
C LYS A 142 12.55 7.69 -12.79
N GLN A 143 13.52 8.59 -12.98
CA GLN A 143 14.32 9.15 -11.90
C GLN A 143 13.46 9.92 -10.88
N GLN A 144 12.51 10.73 -11.36
CA GLN A 144 11.59 11.47 -10.50
C GLN A 144 10.70 10.53 -9.68
N LEU A 145 10.19 9.45 -10.27
CA LEU A 145 9.41 8.44 -9.55
C LEU A 145 10.23 7.70 -8.50
N SER A 146 11.45 7.26 -8.83
CA SER A 146 12.36 6.65 -7.86
C SER A 146 12.65 7.59 -6.69
N HIS A 147 12.89 8.87 -6.97
CA HIS A 147 13.06 9.88 -5.92
C HIS A 147 11.78 10.12 -5.12
N PHE A 148 10.61 10.18 -5.76
CA PHE A 148 9.32 10.41 -5.12
C PHE A 148 8.96 9.29 -4.13
N TYR A 149 9.23 8.02 -4.48
CA TYR A 149 8.97 6.86 -3.62
C TYR A 149 10.18 6.39 -2.81
N ARG A 150 11.29 7.15 -2.78
CA ARG A 150 12.55 6.73 -2.13
C ARG A 150 12.41 6.20 -0.71
N TRP A 151 11.49 6.77 0.07
CA TRP A 151 11.27 6.37 1.45
C TRP A 151 10.51 5.05 1.57
N ASP A 152 9.59 4.75 0.64
CA ASP A 152 8.95 3.44 0.58
C ASP A 152 9.98 2.37 0.23
N LEU A 153 10.84 2.66 -0.77
CA LEU A 153 11.92 1.77 -1.21
C LEU A 153 12.98 1.55 -0.11
N SER A 154 13.19 2.53 0.77
CA SER A 154 14.09 2.42 1.91
C SER A 154 13.46 1.67 3.09
N ALA A 155 12.15 1.80 3.27
CA ALA A 155 11.44 1.23 4.41
C ALA A 155 11.07 -0.26 4.22
N PHE A 156 10.86 -0.70 2.98
CA PHE A 156 10.35 -2.05 2.69
C PHE A 156 11.18 -2.75 1.60
N PRO A 157 11.35 -4.08 1.68
CA PRO A 157 12.23 -4.82 0.78
C PRO A 157 11.56 -5.14 -0.57
N PHE A 158 11.42 -4.13 -1.45
CA PHE A 158 10.88 -4.30 -2.80
C PHE A 158 11.96 -4.75 -3.80
N SER A 159 12.44 -5.99 -3.66
CA SER A 159 13.58 -6.53 -4.42
C SER A 159 13.38 -6.63 -5.93
N SER A 160 12.16 -6.51 -6.43
CA SER A 160 11.82 -6.56 -7.86
C SER A 160 11.15 -5.28 -8.35
N SER A 161 11.32 -4.16 -7.63
CA SER A 161 10.73 -2.89 -8.06
C SER A 161 11.43 -2.36 -9.30
N PHE A 162 10.65 -1.80 -10.22
CA PHE A 162 11.19 -1.04 -11.35
C PHE A 162 11.72 0.34 -10.94
N LEU A 163 11.44 0.78 -9.71
CA LEU A 163 11.85 2.07 -9.17
C LEU A 163 13.10 1.98 -8.29
N SER A 164 13.56 0.77 -7.98
CA SER A 164 14.84 0.53 -7.32
C SER A 164 15.96 0.72 -8.34
N ASP A 165 17.03 1.43 -7.96
CA ASP A 165 18.25 1.61 -8.77
C ASP A 165 18.94 0.27 -9.08
#